data_AF-A0A8C1CQ43-F1
#
_entry.id   AF-A0A8C1CQ43-F1
#
_cell.length_a   1.000
_cell.length_b   1.000
_cell.length_c   1.000
_cell.angle_alpha   90.00
_cell.angle_beta   90.00
_cell.angle_gamma   90.00
#
_symmetry.space_group_name_H-M   'P 1'
#
loop_
_entity.id
_entity.type
_entity.pdbx_description
1 polymer ?
#
loop_
_entity_poly.entity_id
_entity_poly.type
_entity_poly.pdbx_seq_one_letter_code
_entity_poly.pdbx_strand_id
1 'polypeptide(L)'
;YLDIELNATTLPNKTKEDYLKTINPSRKTLSSLEAKLIYGVLDECIQRMEIVSLLPSLLNSAEELSPSLGEAVANALKEHQKLGGNYQAMVLDGSLDQSKLKEQLAKSTEAVQDSFRNIMRLLRETPTTREVLKRIEPNTGREMGSRKLRDGLCELREIVLERLLTTPAEERERREMMLEISLRHSANQELINSLEKEVAMAIKDKDTEISTLTNKVHQLRTSLHQMEKGLEDFIARTQQDAEKQSQSDTKTSEGKRARLQQEGSQLRAQLNNVTAADRERELALRKKKYKEETEIENWIQKYDTEMGEKQTELEEMTRVYEAEMTELRALEEHSAFLDLEYSQIMEERQKAQEQREQQEREREMQSQAATIIQAHWRGFLCTQGHEGQCKAQERKERKGEKKEMKESTT
;
A
#
# COMPACT_ATOMS: atom_id res chain seq x y z
N TYR A 1 49.22 -30.97 26.61
CA TYR A 1 50.03 -32.04 27.20
C TYR A 1 50.90 -32.65 26.13
N LEU A 2 52.07 -32.05 25.93
CA LEU A 2 53.33 -32.67 25.50
C LEU A 2 54.29 -31.50 25.32
N ASP A 3 54.95 -31.16 26.43
CA ASP A 3 56.12 -30.30 26.44
C ASP A 3 57.15 -30.89 25.48
N ILE A 4 57.31 -30.24 24.33
CA ILE A 4 58.51 -30.40 23.52
C ILE A 4 59.41 -29.24 23.93
N GLU A 5 60.03 -29.38 25.10
CA GLU A 5 61.30 -28.73 25.39
C GLU A 5 62.33 -29.32 24.40
N LEU A 6 62.30 -28.81 23.17
CA LEU A 6 63.46 -28.83 22.31
C LEU A 6 64.51 -27.99 23.03
N ASN A 7 65.38 -28.69 23.75
CA ASN A 7 66.67 -28.18 24.19
C ASN A 7 67.35 -27.59 22.96
N ALA A 8 67.11 -26.30 22.71
CA ALA A 8 67.95 -25.46 21.91
C ALA A 8 69.26 -25.38 22.68
N THR A 9 70.09 -26.41 22.53
CA THR A 9 71.52 -26.31 22.79
C THR A 9 71.95 -25.01 22.15
N THR A 10 72.31 -24.06 23.01
CA THR A 10 72.85 -22.74 22.72
C THR A 10 74.15 -22.92 21.97
N LEU A 11 74.05 -23.37 20.72
CA LEU A 11 75.15 -23.39 19.81
C LEU A 11 75.43 -21.94 19.44
N PRO A 12 76.71 -21.50 19.49
CA PRO A 12 77.06 -20.11 19.27
C PRO A 12 76.48 -19.66 17.94
N ASN A 13 75.82 -18.50 17.95
CA ASN A 13 75.25 -17.87 16.78
C ASN A 13 76.40 -17.26 15.96
N LYS A 14 77.21 -18.12 15.34
CA LYS A 14 78.29 -17.72 14.44
C LYS A 14 77.67 -16.89 13.32
N THR A 15 78.22 -15.71 13.09
CA THR A 15 77.75 -14.82 12.02
C THR A 15 78.17 -15.38 10.67
N LYS A 16 77.53 -14.93 9.58
CA LYS A 16 77.93 -15.28 8.21
C LYS A 16 79.43 -15.05 7.96
N GLU A 17 80.00 -14.02 8.57
CA GLU A 17 81.42 -13.71 8.49
C GLU A 17 82.29 -14.75 9.18
N ASP A 18 81.83 -15.36 10.27
CA ASP A 18 82.57 -16.40 10.99
C ASP A 18 82.62 -17.70 10.17
N TYR A 19 81.53 -18.05 9.49
CA TYR A 19 81.52 -19.18 8.55
C TYR A 19 82.47 -18.94 7.37
N LEU A 20 82.47 -17.72 6.80
CA LEU A 20 83.33 -17.38 5.67
C LEU A 20 84.83 -17.34 6.04
N LYS A 21 85.17 -17.00 7.29
CA LYS A 21 86.54 -17.04 7.80
C LYS A 21 87.06 -18.48 7.95
N THR A 22 86.21 -19.42 8.36
CA THR A 22 86.59 -20.85 8.47
C THR A 22 86.68 -21.55 7.11
N ILE A 23 85.93 -21.09 6.10
CA ILE A 23 85.95 -21.69 4.74
C ILE A 23 87.19 -21.29 3.95
N ASN A 24 87.78 -20.11 4.16
CA ASN A 24 88.98 -19.69 3.44
C ASN A 24 90.27 -20.08 4.17
N PRO A 25 91.35 -20.47 3.46
CA PRO A 25 92.61 -20.78 4.11
C PRO A 25 93.12 -19.54 4.87
N SER A 26 93.53 -19.74 6.13
CA SER A 26 94.02 -18.63 6.96
C SER A 26 95.38 -18.11 6.46
N ARG A 27 96.16 -18.99 5.84
CA ARG A 27 97.48 -18.70 5.27
C ARG A 27 97.35 -18.16 3.86
N LYS A 28 98.13 -17.12 3.57
CA LYS A 28 98.23 -16.52 2.23
C LYS A 28 99.52 -16.91 1.49
N THR A 29 100.45 -17.60 2.16
CA THR A 29 101.77 -17.97 1.62
C THR A 29 102.16 -19.40 1.97
N LEU A 30 102.84 -20.08 1.05
CA LEU A 30 103.35 -21.44 1.23
C LEU A 30 104.59 -21.42 2.12
N SER A 31 104.54 -22.09 3.28
CA SER A 31 105.65 -22.10 4.25
C SER A 31 106.62 -23.27 4.04
N SER A 32 106.14 -24.43 3.59
CA SER A 32 106.95 -25.64 3.38
C SER A 32 107.69 -25.58 2.04
N LEU A 33 108.91 -26.11 2.02
CA LEU A 33 109.72 -26.24 0.81
C LEU A 33 109.05 -27.22 -0.18
N GLU A 34 108.55 -28.34 0.32
CA GLU A 34 107.82 -29.35 -0.46
C GLU A 34 106.57 -28.75 -1.11
N ALA A 35 105.81 -27.94 -0.38
CA ALA A 35 104.64 -27.25 -0.92
C ALA A 35 105.01 -26.24 -2.03
N LYS A 36 106.11 -25.48 -1.84
CA LYS A 36 106.65 -24.59 -2.88
C LYS A 36 107.14 -25.37 -4.11
N LEU A 37 107.74 -26.55 -3.92
CA LEU A 37 108.20 -27.41 -5.00
C LEU A 37 107.02 -28.00 -5.78
N ILE A 38 106.01 -28.53 -5.10
CA ILE A 38 104.79 -29.07 -5.73
C ILE A 38 104.09 -27.97 -6.55
N TYR A 39 103.94 -26.78 -5.97
CA TYR A 39 103.37 -25.63 -6.67
C TYR A 39 104.22 -25.16 -7.84
N GLY A 40 105.55 -25.11 -7.67
CA GLY A 40 106.49 -24.74 -8.72
C GLY A 40 106.55 -25.75 -9.88
N VAL A 41 106.39 -27.05 -9.61
CA VAL A 41 106.26 -28.09 -10.65
C VAL A 41 105.00 -27.88 -11.47
N LEU A 42 103.87 -27.48 -10.85
CA LEU A 42 102.65 -27.15 -11.57
C LEU A 42 102.81 -25.87 -12.41
N ASP A 43 103.42 -24.81 -11.87
CA ASP A 43 103.73 -23.59 -12.61
C ASP A 43 104.62 -23.88 -13.84
N GLU A 44 105.66 -24.69 -13.65
CA GLU A 44 106.57 -25.13 -14.70
C GLU A 44 105.86 -26.03 -15.73
N CYS A 45 104.95 -26.90 -15.30
CA CYS A 45 104.15 -27.73 -16.20
C CYS A 45 103.20 -26.88 -17.06
N ILE A 46 102.55 -25.88 -16.48
CA ILE A 46 101.68 -24.94 -17.21
C ILE A 46 102.49 -24.16 -18.26
N GLN A 47 103.69 -23.66 -17.89
CA GLN A 47 104.58 -22.95 -18.82
C GLN A 47 105.05 -23.86 -19.97
N ARG A 48 105.40 -25.12 -19.67
CA ARG A 48 105.77 -26.09 -20.73
C ARG A 48 104.58 -26.43 -21.63
N MET A 49 103.39 -26.57 -21.06
CA MET A 49 102.17 -26.82 -21.80
C MET A 49 101.80 -25.64 -22.71
N GLU A 50 102.05 -24.40 -22.26
CA GLU A 50 101.90 -23.19 -23.06
C GLU A 50 102.80 -23.24 -24.31
N ILE A 51 104.07 -23.59 -24.15
CA ILE A 51 105.01 -23.74 -25.28
C ILE A 51 104.58 -24.87 -26.22
N VAL A 52 104.21 -26.04 -25.68
CA VAL A 52 103.73 -27.19 -26.47
C VAL A 52 102.48 -26.81 -27.27
N SER A 53 101.57 -26.02 -26.68
CA SER A 53 100.34 -25.58 -27.33
C SER A 53 100.59 -24.64 -28.51
N LEU A 54 101.72 -23.90 -28.49
CA LEU A 54 102.12 -22.96 -29.54
C LEU A 54 103.14 -23.55 -30.53
N LEU A 55 103.68 -24.75 -30.25
CA LEU A 55 104.72 -25.40 -31.05
C LEU A 55 104.34 -25.56 -32.55
N PRO A 56 103.11 -25.96 -32.93
CA PRO A 56 102.73 -26.05 -34.34
C PRO A 56 102.78 -24.68 -35.03
N SER A 57 102.35 -23.63 -34.34
CA SER A 57 102.37 -22.26 -34.84
C SER A 57 103.80 -21.72 -34.97
N LEU A 58 104.69 -22.08 -34.03
CA LEU A 58 106.12 -21.78 -34.07
C LEU A 58 106.86 -22.46 -35.23
N LEU A 59 106.52 -23.72 -35.52
CA LEU A 59 107.13 -24.46 -36.63
C LEU A 59 106.74 -23.90 -38.01
N ASN A 60 105.52 -23.35 -38.13
CA ASN A 60 105.04 -22.76 -39.38
C ASN A 60 105.59 -21.34 -39.64
N SER A 61 106.02 -20.62 -38.59
CA SER A 61 106.48 -19.22 -38.66
C SER A 61 107.96 -19.05 -38.23
N ALA A 62 108.75 -20.13 -38.31
CA ALA A 62 110.13 -20.16 -37.80
C ALA A 62 111.06 -19.10 -38.42
N GLU A 63 110.83 -18.69 -39.67
CA GLU A 63 111.64 -17.67 -40.36
C GLU A 63 111.25 -16.25 -39.96
N GLU A 64 109.96 -15.99 -39.77
CA GLU A 64 109.41 -14.70 -39.36
C GLU A 64 109.78 -14.35 -37.91
N LEU A 65 109.94 -15.37 -37.07
CA LEU A 65 110.26 -15.21 -35.66
C LEU A 65 111.77 -15.19 -35.36
N SER A 66 112.62 -15.54 -36.33
CA SER A 66 114.08 -15.52 -36.25
C SER A 66 114.69 -14.22 -35.68
N PRO A 67 114.28 -13.00 -36.12
CA PRO A 67 114.83 -11.76 -35.56
C PRO A 67 114.46 -11.50 -34.08
N SER A 68 113.43 -12.19 -33.56
CA SER A 68 112.91 -11.98 -32.21
C SER A 68 113.32 -13.06 -31.20
N LEU A 69 113.48 -14.31 -31.65
CA LEU A 69 113.88 -15.47 -30.85
C LEU A 69 115.35 -15.88 -31.06
N GLY A 70 116.02 -15.28 -32.05
CA GLY A 70 117.39 -15.57 -32.40
C GLY A 70 117.54 -16.73 -33.39
N GLU A 71 118.61 -16.67 -34.18
CA GLU A 71 118.89 -17.61 -35.27
C GLU A 71 119.10 -19.06 -34.77
N ALA A 72 119.59 -19.22 -33.54
CA ALA A 72 119.73 -20.53 -32.90
C ALA A 72 118.38 -21.24 -32.68
N VAL A 73 117.34 -20.51 -32.29
CA VAL A 73 115.98 -21.07 -32.09
C VAL A 73 115.33 -21.37 -33.42
N ALA A 74 115.45 -20.47 -34.41
CA ALA A 74 114.93 -20.68 -35.75
C ALA A 74 115.54 -21.92 -36.44
N ASN A 75 116.86 -22.10 -36.30
CA ASN A 75 117.56 -23.28 -36.82
C ASN A 75 117.12 -24.56 -36.10
N ALA A 76 116.94 -24.52 -34.78
CA ALA A 76 116.44 -25.67 -34.01
C ALA A 76 114.99 -26.04 -34.40
N LEU A 77 114.12 -25.06 -34.68
CA LEU A 77 112.76 -25.29 -35.17
C LEU A 77 112.77 -25.91 -36.58
N LYS A 78 113.61 -25.41 -37.49
CA LYS A 78 113.79 -25.99 -38.84
C LYS A 78 114.31 -27.43 -38.79
N GLU A 79 115.30 -27.70 -37.95
CA GLU A 79 115.82 -29.05 -37.73
C GLU A 79 114.74 -29.97 -37.14
N HIS A 80 113.96 -29.51 -36.16
CA HIS A 80 112.86 -30.28 -35.61
C HIS A 80 111.76 -30.56 -36.64
N GLN A 81 111.45 -29.61 -37.52
CA GLN A 81 110.49 -29.80 -38.61
C GLN A 81 111.00 -30.84 -39.63
N LYS A 82 112.29 -30.81 -40.00
CA LYS A 82 112.91 -31.81 -40.87
C LYS A 82 112.88 -33.21 -40.22
N LEU A 83 113.29 -33.30 -38.96
CA LEU A 83 113.30 -34.57 -38.20
C LEU A 83 111.88 -35.13 -38.03
N GLY A 84 110.90 -34.26 -37.76
CA GLY A 84 109.49 -34.63 -37.67
C GLY A 84 108.91 -35.10 -39.02
N GLY A 85 109.28 -34.43 -40.12
CA GLY A 85 108.91 -34.85 -41.48
C GLY A 85 109.52 -36.20 -41.87
N ASN A 86 110.80 -36.41 -41.55
CA ASN A 86 111.48 -37.69 -41.75
C ASN A 86 110.84 -38.81 -40.93
N TYR A 87 110.52 -38.53 -39.65
CA TYR A 87 109.80 -39.46 -38.79
C TYR A 87 108.43 -39.81 -39.37
N GLN A 88 107.66 -38.82 -39.81
CA GLN A 88 106.34 -39.03 -40.39
C GLN A 88 106.40 -39.82 -41.71
N ALA A 89 107.40 -39.54 -42.56
CA ALA A 89 107.65 -40.30 -43.79
C ALA A 89 108.03 -41.75 -43.48
N MET A 90 108.86 -41.99 -42.48
CA MET A 90 109.24 -43.34 -42.03
C MET A 90 108.08 -44.12 -41.41
N VAL A 91 107.15 -43.45 -40.74
CA VAL A 91 105.93 -44.07 -40.18
C VAL A 91 104.94 -44.46 -41.29
N LEU A 92 104.92 -43.73 -42.40
CA LEU A 92 104.03 -43.96 -43.55
C LEU A 92 104.64 -44.90 -44.60
N ASP A 93 105.94 -45.17 -44.54
CA ASP A 93 106.63 -46.08 -45.46
C ASP A 93 106.41 -47.56 -45.05
N GLY A 94 105.58 -48.26 -45.83
CA GLY A 94 105.24 -49.67 -45.61
C GLY A 94 106.24 -50.68 -46.18
N SER A 95 107.40 -50.25 -46.69
CA SER A 95 108.32 -51.06 -47.48
C SER A 95 109.51 -51.68 -46.72
N LEU A 96 109.68 -51.45 -45.42
CA LEU A 96 110.87 -51.85 -44.64
C LEU A 96 110.64 -53.09 -43.74
N ASP A 97 111.68 -53.90 -43.55
CA ASP A 97 111.71 -55.02 -42.59
C ASP A 97 111.34 -54.55 -41.17
N GLN A 98 110.34 -55.18 -40.53
CA GLN A 98 109.78 -54.79 -39.22
C GLN A 98 110.83 -54.60 -38.10
N SER A 99 111.93 -55.34 -38.10
CA SER A 99 112.98 -55.24 -37.07
C SER A 99 113.88 -54.01 -37.26
N LYS A 100 114.27 -53.68 -38.50
CA LYS A 100 115.11 -52.51 -38.81
C LYS A 100 114.31 -51.22 -38.74
N LEU A 101 113.03 -51.28 -39.15
CA LEU A 101 112.08 -50.17 -39.07
C LEU A 101 111.84 -49.76 -37.62
N LYS A 102 111.68 -50.72 -36.68
CA LYS A 102 111.55 -50.42 -35.24
C LYS A 102 112.79 -49.75 -34.65
N GLU A 103 113.99 -50.20 -35.00
CA GLU A 103 115.24 -49.61 -34.50
C GLU A 103 115.47 -48.21 -35.07
N GLN A 104 115.20 -48.00 -36.37
CA GLN A 104 115.27 -46.70 -37.01
C GLN A 104 114.19 -45.74 -36.49
N LEU A 105 112.99 -46.23 -36.22
CA LEU A 105 111.90 -45.46 -35.63
C LEU A 105 112.23 -45.06 -34.19
N ALA A 106 112.85 -45.93 -33.39
CA ALA A 106 113.30 -45.60 -32.04
C ALA A 106 114.37 -44.49 -32.07
N LYS A 107 115.39 -44.62 -32.94
CA LYS A 107 116.42 -43.59 -33.15
C LYS A 107 115.84 -42.26 -33.65
N SER A 108 114.87 -42.32 -34.56
CA SER A 108 114.17 -41.14 -35.07
C SER A 108 113.28 -40.50 -34.00
N THR A 109 112.60 -41.30 -33.19
CA THR A 109 111.81 -40.83 -32.04
C THR A 109 112.71 -40.11 -31.03
N GLU A 110 113.86 -40.70 -30.70
CA GLU A 110 114.86 -40.10 -29.81
C GLU A 110 115.39 -38.78 -30.38
N ALA A 111 115.70 -38.73 -31.69
CA ALA A 111 116.13 -37.50 -32.36
C ALA A 111 115.04 -36.40 -32.37
N VAL A 112 113.76 -36.75 -32.56
CA VAL A 112 112.63 -35.82 -32.46
C VAL A 112 112.44 -35.32 -31.02
N GLN A 113 112.61 -36.20 -30.03
CA GLN A 113 112.54 -35.83 -28.62
C GLN A 113 113.73 -34.94 -28.19
N ASP A 114 114.94 -35.23 -28.64
CA ASP A 114 116.14 -34.44 -28.35
C ASP A 114 116.10 -33.07 -29.02
N SER A 115 115.61 -33.00 -30.26
CA SER A 115 115.38 -31.72 -30.92
C SER A 115 114.31 -30.90 -30.21
N PHE A 116 113.22 -31.52 -29.73
CA PHE A 116 112.23 -30.84 -28.90
C PHE A 116 112.81 -30.37 -27.55
N ARG A 117 113.59 -31.23 -26.87
CA ARG A 117 114.30 -30.85 -25.63
C ARG A 117 115.26 -29.68 -25.87
N ASN A 118 115.97 -29.68 -26.99
CA ASN A 118 116.86 -28.60 -27.38
C ASN A 118 116.10 -27.30 -27.66
N ILE A 119 114.94 -27.37 -28.35
CA ILE A 119 114.06 -26.21 -28.52
C ILE A 119 113.59 -25.67 -27.17
N MET A 120 113.09 -26.54 -26.28
CA MET A 120 112.64 -26.13 -24.94
C MET A 120 113.75 -25.50 -24.10
N ARG A 121 115.00 -26.00 -24.24
CA ARG A 121 116.17 -25.42 -23.59
C ARG A 121 116.50 -24.03 -24.15
N LEU A 122 116.58 -23.90 -25.47
CA LEU A 122 116.89 -22.62 -26.14
C LEU A 122 115.81 -21.55 -25.90
N LEU A 123 114.54 -21.95 -25.91
CA LEU A 123 113.41 -21.09 -25.57
C LEU A 123 113.47 -20.63 -24.10
N ARG A 124 113.94 -21.48 -23.17
CA ARG A 124 114.15 -21.10 -21.76
C ARG A 124 115.33 -20.13 -21.58
N GLU A 125 116.41 -20.34 -22.32
CA GLU A 125 117.63 -19.51 -22.24
C GLU A 125 117.44 -18.13 -22.88
N THR A 126 116.50 -18.00 -23.82
CA THR A 126 116.24 -16.75 -24.54
C THR A 126 115.27 -15.85 -23.75
N PRO A 127 115.68 -14.64 -23.32
CA PRO A 127 114.87 -13.80 -22.43
C PRO A 127 113.63 -13.20 -23.11
N THR A 128 113.66 -13.02 -24.44
CA THR A 128 112.54 -12.48 -25.23
C THR A 128 111.43 -13.50 -25.51
N THR A 129 111.67 -14.78 -25.21
CA THR A 129 110.74 -15.89 -25.53
C THR A 129 109.34 -15.65 -25.01
N ARG A 130 109.19 -15.25 -23.75
CA ARG A 130 107.86 -15.09 -23.12
C ARG A 130 107.05 -13.96 -23.76
N GLU A 131 107.71 -12.91 -24.24
CA GLU A 131 107.06 -11.78 -24.89
C GLU A 131 106.66 -12.11 -26.33
N VAL A 132 107.49 -12.89 -27.02
CA VAL A 132 107.20 -13.36 -28.39
C VAL A 132 106.08 -14.40 -28.40
N LEU A 133 106.10 -15.38 -27.49
CA LEU A 133 105.06 -16.41 -27.38
C LEU A 133 103.67 -15.83 -27.09
N LYS A 134 103.59 -14.72 -26.36
CA LYS A 134 102.33 -13.99 -26.11
C LYS A 134 101.78 -13.27 -27.34
N ARG A 135 102.61 -12.96 -28.34
CA ARG A 135 102.23 -12.25 -29.57
C ARG A 135 101.80 -13.21 -30.68
N ILE A 136 102.08 -14.51 -30.54
CA ILE A 136 101.72 -15.52 -31.52
C ILE A 136 100.27 -15.93 -31.26
N GLU A 137 99.41 -15.70 -32.25
CA GLU A 137 98.04 -16.20 -32.20
C GLU A 137 98.01 -17.70 -32.50
N PRO A 138 97.36 -18.52 -31.65
CA PRO A 138 97.22 -19.96 -31.87
C PRO A 138 96.36 -20.23 -33.11
N ASN A 139 96.89 -21.01 -34.08
CA ASN A 139 96.22 -21.34 -35.33
C ASN A 139 95.29 -22.57 -35.19
N THR A 140 94.00 -22.31 -35.41
CA THR A 140 92.82 -23.18 -35.63
C THR A 140 92.94 -24.72 -35.49
N GLY A 141 92.13 -25.28 -34.58
CA GLY A 141 91.59 -26.65 -34.66
C GLY A 141 92.21 -27.68 -33.71
N ARG A 142 93.49 -28.01 -33.87
CA ARG A 142 94.19 -29.03 -33.05
C ARG A 142 94.57 -28.56 -31.65
N GLU A 143 94.68 -27.25 -31.46
CA GLU A 143 95.14 -26.61 -30.22
C GLU A 143 94.06 -26.55 -29.12
N MET A 144 92.80 -26.93 -29.42
CA MET A 144 91.71 -26.95 -28.43
C MET A 144 91.91 -27.97 -27.30
N GLY A 145 92.57 -29.10 -27.59
CA GLY A 145 92.87 -30.12 -26.58
C GLY A 145 93.96 -29.69 -25.59
N SER A 146 95.06 -29.14 -26.10
CA SER A 146 96.16 -28.59 -25.30
C SER A 146 95.71 -27.35 -24.51
N ARG A 147 94.82 -26.53 -25.08
CA ARG A 147 94.23 -25.38 -24.41
C ARG A 147 93.37 -25.77 -23.21
N LYS A 148 92.44 -26.72 -23.39
CA LYS A 148 91.60 -27.25 -22.30
C LYS A 148 92.45 -27.90 -21.19
N LEU A 149 93.51 -28.62 -21.56
CA LEU A 149 94.42 -29.23 -20.59
C LEU A 149 95.18 -28.15 -19.80
N ARG A 150 95.67 -27.10 -20.45
CA ARG A 150 96.28 -25.95 -19.76
C ARG A 150 95.28 -25.26 -18.84
N ASP A 151 94.05 -25.01 -19.29
CA ASP A 151 93.03 -24.36 -18.47
C ASP A 151 92.67 -25.22 -17.24
N GLY A 152 92.53 -26.54 -17.41
CA GLY A 152 92.37 -27.47 -16.29
C GLY A 152 93.59 -27.55 -15.36
N LEU A 153 94.82 -27.39 -15.86
CA LEU A 153 96.01 -27.26 -15.02
C LEU A 153 96.02 -25.94 -14.23
N CYS A 154 95.51 -24.84 -14.80
CA CYS A 154 95.31 -23.58 -14.09
C CYS A 154 94.26 -23.72 -12.97
N GLU A 155 93.14 -24.39 -13.23
CA GLU A 155 92.13 -24.71 -12.20
C GLU A 155 92.71 -25.61 -11.11
N LEU A 156 93.43 -26.67 -11.50
CA LEU A 156 94.10 -27.56 -10.56
C LEU A 156 95.13 -26.81 -9.71
N ARG A 157 95.85 -25.86 -10.30
CA ARG A 157 96.81 -25.01 -9.58
C ARG A 157 96.13 -24.18 -8.51
N GLU A 158 94.95 -23.61 -8.78
CA GLU A 158 94.18 -22.87 -7.78
C GLU A 158 93.71 -23.79 -6.64
N ILE A 159 93.19 -24.98 -6.96
CA ILE A 159 92.77 -25.98 -5.97
C ILE A 159 93.95 -26.46 -5.12
N VAL A 160 95.09 -26.77 -5.75
CA VAL A 160 96.30 -27.23 -5.06
C VAL A 160 96.86 -26.12 -4.18
N LEU A 161 96.84 -24.86 -4.63
CA LEU A 161 97.24 -23.74 -3.81
C LEU A 161 96.36 -23.63 -2.57
N GLU A 162 95.04 -23.67 -2.73
CA GLU A 162 94.10 -23.64 -1.62
C GLU A 162 94.38 -24.79 -0.65
N ARG A 163 94.52 -26.02 -1.15
CA ARG A 163 94.78 -27.23 -0.34
C ARG A 163 96.14 -27.22 0.36
N LEU A 164 97.17 -26.65 -0.25
CA LEU A 164 98.49 -26.50 0.37
C LEU A 164 98.53 -25.35 1.38
N LEU A 165 97.64 -24.36 1.26
CA LEU A 165 97.47 -23.28 2.23
C LEU A 165 96.58 -23.69 3.42
N THR A 166 95.67 -24.66 3.23
CA THR A 166 94.82 -25.18 4.31
C THR A 166 95.60 -26.06 5.28
N THR A 167 95.46 -25.80 6.58
CA THR A 167 96.03 -26.68 7.60
C THR A 167 95.12 -27.88 7.91
N PRO A 168 95.66 -29.02 8.40
CA PRO A 168 94.84 -30.16 8.79
C PRO A 168 93.81 -29.83 9.89
N ALA A 169 94.10 -28.83 10.73
CA ALA A 169 93.17 -28.33 11.74
C ALA A 169 92.02 -27.54 11.11
N GLU A 170 92.31 -26.62 10.19
CA GLU A 170 91.28 -25.88 9.42
C GLU A 170 90.38 -26.82 8.60
N GLU A 171 90.93 -27.88 8.02
CA GLU A 171 90.15 -28.87 7.28
C GLU A 171 89.21 -29.68 8.19
N ARG A 172 89.61 -29.95 9.45
CA ARG A 172 88.72 -30.56 10.44
C ARG A 172 87.62 -29.59 10.85
N GLU A 173 87.97 -28.32 11.11
CA GLU A 173 87.00 -27.28 11.47
C GLU A 173 85.96 -27.05 10.37
N ARG A 174 86.37 -27.00 9.09
CA ARG A 174 85.44 -26.95 7.95
C ARG A 174 84.49 -28.14 7.92
N ARG A 175 85.00 -29.36 8.16
CA ARG A 175 84.17 -30.58 8.18
C ARG A 175 83.19 -30.58 9.34
N GLU A 176 83.62 -30.23 10.55
CA GLU A 176 82.75 -30.12 11.73
C GLU A 176 81.66 -29.06 11.52
N MET A 177 82.02 -27.91 10.95
CA MET A 177 81.09 -26.84 10.60
C MET A 177 80.07 -27.28 9.55
N MET A 178 80.51 -27.99 8.49
CA MET A 178 79.61 -28.51 7.47
C MET A 178 78.61 -29.51 8.06
N LEU A 179 79.07 -30.39 8.95
CA LEU A 179 78.21 -31.31 9.69
C LEU A 179 77.21 -30.56 10.58
N GLU A 180 77.65 -29.54 11.32
CA GLU A 180 76.79 -28.71 12.15
C GLU A 180 75.70 -28.01 11.31
N ILE A 181 76.08 -27.39 10.18
CA ILE A 181 75.13 -26.75 9.26
C ILE A 181 74.14 -27.78 8.72
N SER A 182 74.58 -28.98 8.34
CA SER A 182 73.69 -30.02 7.82
C SER A 182 72.68 -30.51 8.87
N LEU A 183 73.12 -30.69 10.12
CA LEU A 183 72.27 -31.05 11.25
C LEU A 183 71.24 -29.97 11.55
N ARG A 184 71.67 -28.70 11.65
CA ARG A 184 70.77 -27.56 11.83
C ARG A 184 69.77 -27.45 10.67
N HIS A 185 70.23 -27.65 9.44
CA HIS A 185 69.36 -27.63 8.27
C HIS A 185 68.30 -28.74 8.33
N SER A 186 68.70 -29.97 8.68
CA SER A 186 67.76 -31.10 8.85
C SER A 186 66.72 -30.80 9.93
N ALA A 187 67.14 -30.33 11.11
CA ALA A 187 66.24 -30.00 12.21
C ALA A 187 65.28 -28.84 11.84
N ASN A 188 65.79 -27.80 11.17
CA ASN A 188 64.96 -26.71 10.67
C ASN A 188 63.97 -27.18 9.60
N GLN A 189 64.39 -28.10 8.72
CA GLN A 189 63.50 -28.66 7.70
C GLN A 189 62.38 -29.49 8.31
N GLU A 190 62.67 -30.28 9.35
CA GLU A 190 61.65 -31.00 10.12
C GLU A 190 60.65 -30.05 10.78
N LEU A 191 61.14 -28.96 11.37
CA LEU A 191 60.28 -27.93 11.96
C LEU A 191 59.43 -27.20 10.90
N ILE A 192 60.00 -26.89 9.74
CA ILE A 192 59.24 -26.31 8.61
C ILE A 192 58.13 -27.28 8.19
N ASN A 193 58.46 -28.56 8.00
CA ASN A 193 57.49 -29.57 7.59
C ASN A 193 56.36 -29.75 8.63
N SER A 194 56.68 -29.69 9.94
CA SER A 194 55.65 -29.78 10.99
C SER A 194 54.75 -28.55 11.00
N LEU A 195 55.30 -27.35 10.88
CA LEU A 195 54.53 -26.11 10.80
C LEU A 195 53.67 -26.05 9.54
N GLU A 196 54.20 -26.44 8.38
CA GLU A 196 53.42 -26.54 7.14
C GLU A 196 52.24 -27.51 7.28
N LYS A 197 52.45 -28.63 7.98
CA LYS A 197 51.37 -29.57 8.28
C LYS A 197 50.33 -28.99 9.22
N GLU A 198 50.73 -28.28 10.28
CA GLU A 198 49.81 -27.59 11.19
C GLU A 198 48.98 -26.53 10.47
N VAL A 199 49.60 -25.73 9.61
CA VAL A 199 48.90 -24.74 8.78
C VAL A 199 47.92 -25.42 7.83
N ALA A 200 48.33 -26.49 7.15
CA ALA A 200 47.45 -27.24 6.26
C ALA A 200 46.24 -27.85 6.99
N MET A 201 46.44 -28.39 8.21
CA MET A 201 45.35 -28.88 9.05
C MET A 201 44.42 -27.74 9.49
N ALA A 202 44.96 -26.61 9.93
CA ALA A 202 44.17 -25.45 10.34
C ALA A 202 43.34 -24.87 9.19
N ILE A 203 43.90 -24.79 7.97
CA ILE A 203 43.17 -24.39 6.77
C ILE A 203 42.02 -25.36 6.49
N LYS A 204 42.29 -26.67 6.51
CA LYS A 204 41.27 -27.70 6.27
C LYS A 204 40.15 -27.63 7.31
N ASP A 205 40.48 -27.47 8.59
CA ASP A 205 39.48 -27.35 9.66
C ASP A 205 38.61 -26.11 9.45
N LYS A 206 39.23 -24.98 9.09
CA LYS A 206 38.49 -23.75 8.75
C LYS A 206 37.62 -23.91 7.52
N ASP A 207 38.08 -24.58 6.47
CA ASP A 207 37.28 -24.87 5.28
C ASP A 207 36.07 -25.76 5.61
N THR A 208 36.22 -26.75 6.51
CA THR A 208 35.08 -27.56 6.96
C THR A 208 34.09 -26.72 7.78
N GLU A 209 34.56 -25.84 8.67
CA GLU A 209 33.71 -24.93 9.42
C GLU A 209 32.94 -23.99 8.47
N ILE A 210 33.63 -23.38 7.50
CA ILE A 210 33.03 -22.53 6.47
C ILE A 210 31.98 -23.30 5.67
N SER A 211 32.26 -24.55 5.28
CA SER A 211 31.31 -25.41 4.57
C SER A 211 30.05 -25.67 5.41
N THR A 212 30.19 -26.00 6.70
CA THR A 212 29.05 -26.22 7.59
C THR A 212 28.21 -24.95 7.79
N LEU A 213 28.85 -23.80 7.97
CA LEU A 213 28.17 -22.50 8.09
C LEU A 213 27.47 -22.12 6.79
N THR A 214 28.11 -22.35 5.64
CA THR A 214 27.53 -22.10 4.31
C THR A 214 26.27 -22.95 4.09
N ASN A 215 26.32 -24.23 4.47
CA ASN A 215 25.14 -25.11 4.43
C ASN A 215 24.02 -24.61 5.34
N LYS A 216 24.34 -24.18 6.56
CA LYS A 216 23.35 -23.61 7.50
C LYS A 216 22.73 -22.33 6.96
N VAL A 217 23.52 -21.45 6.37
CA VAL A 217 23.02 -20.23 5.71
C VAL A 217 22.08 -20.58 4.56
N HIS A 218 22.42 -21.59 3.75
CA HIS A 218 21.56 -22.04 2.65
C HIS A 218 20.23 -22.62 3.14
N GLN A 219 20.25 -23.45 4.20
CA GLN A 219 19.03 -23.98 4.83
C GLN A 219 18.15 -22.87 5.40
N LEU A 220 18.74 -21.90 6.11
CA LEU A 220 18.00 -20.76 6.66
C LEU A 220 17.38 -19.90 5.57
N ARG A 221 18.11 -19.61 4.49
CA ARG A 221 17.57 -18.88 3.32
C ARG A 221 16.40 -19.60 2.69
N THR A 222 16.50 -20.93 2.55
CA THR A 222 15.44 -21.75 1.96
C THR A 222 14.19 -21.77 2.84
N SER A 223 14.35 -21.96 4.15
CA SER A 223 13.25 -21.92 5.12
C SER A 223 12.56 -20.57 5.16
N LEU A 224 13.35 -19.48 5.16
CA LEU A 224 12.84 -18.11 5.12
C LEU A 224 12.02 -17.87 3.85
N HIS A 225 12.56 -18.24 2.68
CA HIS A 225 11.83 -18.09 1.41
C HIS A 225 10.53 -18.92 1.37
N GLN A 226 10.53 -20.14 1.92
CA GLN A 226 9.32 -20.96 2.03
C GLN A 226 8.28 -20.32 2.96
N MET A 227 8.72 -19.73 4.07
CA MET A 227 7.86 -19.02 5.02
C MET A 227 7.25 -17.77 4.38
N GLU A 228 8.05 -16.95 3.70
CA GLU A 228 7.59 -15.75 2.99
C GLU A 228 6.53 -16.10 1.95
N LYS A 229 6.80 -17.10 1.09
CA LYS A 229 5.85 -17.58 0.11
C LYS A 229 4.56 -18.09 0.76
N GLY A 230 4.67 -18.82 1.87
CA GLY A 230 3.51 -19.31 2.61
C GLY A 230 2.66 -18.16 3.18
N LEU A 231 3.29 -17.09 3.66
CA LEU A 231 2.60 -15.90 4.14
C LEU A 231 1.94 -15.11 2.99
N GLU A 232 2.62 -14.95 1.86
CA GLU A 232 2.04 -14.34 0.66
C GLU A 232 0.79 -15.08 0.19
N ASP A 233 0.87 -16.41 0.08
CA ASP A 233 -0.27 -17.26 -0.29
C ASP A 233 -1.41 -17.15 0.74
N PHE A 234 -1.11 -17.10 2.03
CA PHE A 234 -2.10 -16.94 3.10
C PHE A 234 -2.80 -15.57 3.03
N ILE A 235 -2.04 -14.50 2.84
CA ILE A 235 -2.57 -13.14 2.70
C ILE A 235 -3.46 -13.05 1.47
N ALA A 236 -3.01 -13.56 0.32
CA ALA A 236 -3.77 -13.54 -0.92
C ALA A 236 -5.12 -14.28 -0.78
N ARG A 237 -5.11 -15.47 -0.15
CA ARG A 237 -6.36 -16.22 0.12
C ARG A 237 -7.29 -15.48 1.06
N THR A 238 -6.76 -14.94 2.15
CA THR A 238 -7.55 -14.21 3.15
C THR A 238 -8.19 -12.97 2.53
N GLN A 239 -7.46 -12.21 1.72
CA GLN A 239 -7.98 -11.06 0.99
C GLN A 239 -9.08 -11.47 0.00
N GLN A 240 -8.83 -12.53 -0.78
CA GLN A 240 -9.81 -13.02 -1.75
C GLN A 240 -11.11 -13.49 -1.08
N ASP A 241 -11.02 -14.19 0.05
CA ASP A 241 -12.19 -14.67 0.79
C ASP A 241 -12.95 -13.51 1.46
N ALA A 242 -12.23 -12.53 2.02
CA ALA A 242 -12.83 -11.31 2.55
C ALA A 242 -13.55 -10.51 1.46
N GLU A 243 -12.97 -10.41 0.26
CA GLU A 243 -13.57 -9.72 -0.87
C GLU A 243 -14.83 -10.44 -1.38
N LYS A 244 -14.79 -11.77 -1.52
CA LYS A 244 -15.99 -12.57 -1.87
C LYS A 244 -17.10 -12.39 -0.85
N GLN A 245 -16.78 -12.44 0.44
CA GLN A 245 -17.74 -12.23 1.51
C GLN A 245 -18.34 -10.82 1.45
N SER A 246 -17.49 -9.79 1.31
CA SER A 246 -17.92 -8.40 1.18
C SER A 246 -18.84 -8.19 -0.04
N GLN A 247 -18.52 -8.78 -1.19
CA GLN A 247 -19.37 -8.71 -2.39
C GLN A 247 -20.73 -9.39 -2.18
N SER A 248 -20.75 -10.55 -1.52
CA SER A 248 -21.99 -11.27 -1.18
C SER A 248 -22.88 -10.43 -0.23
N ASP A 249 -22.28 -9.86 0.81
CA ASP A 249 -22.98 -9.04 1.80
C ASP A 249 -23.51 -7.74 1.18
N THR A 250 -22.73 -7.12 0.29
CA THR A 250 -23.14 -5.93 -0.45
C THR A 250 -24.36 -6.23 -1.31
N LYS A 251 -24.33 -7.30 -2.12
CA LYS A 251 -25.48 -7.71 -2.95
C LYS A 251 -26.73 -8.02 -2.11
N THR A 252 -26.54 -8.71 -0.99
CA THR A 252 -27.64 -9.03 -0.07
C THR A 252 -28.26 -7.78 0.53
N SER A 253 -27.43 -6.84 0.96
CA SER A 253 -27.86 -5.54 1.51
C SER A 253 -28.55 -4.67 0.47
N GLU A 254 -28.00 -4.59 -0.75
CA GLU A 254 -28.60 -3.87 -1.88
C GLU A 254 -29.97 -4.43 -2.24
N GLY A 255 -30.13 -5.76 -2.29
CA GLY A 255 -31.41 -6.42 -2.51
C GLY A 255 -32.45 -6.07 -1.44
N LYS A 256 -32.06 -6.10 -0.15
CA LYS A 256 -32.93 -5.70 0.97
C LYS A 256 -33.32 -4.22 0.88
N ARG A 257 -32.36 -3.35 0.56
CA ARG A 257 -32.59 -1.91 0.39
C ARG A 257 -33.58 -1.64 -0.74
N ALA A 258 -33.41 -2.28 -1.89
CA ALA A 258 -34.32 -2.15 -3.02
C ALA A 258 -35.74 -2.59 -2.67
N ARG A 259 -35.89 -3.72 -1.96
CA ARG A 259 -37.19 -4.20 -1.49
C ARG A 259 -37.87 -3.23 -0.53
N LEU A 260 -37.15 -2.77 0.51
CA LEU A 260 -37.70 -1.79 1.46
C LEU A 260 -38.04 -0.45 0.80
N GLN A 261 -37.24 -0.03 -0.18
CA GLN A 261 -37.53 1.18 -0.95
C GLN A 261 -38.81 1.01 -1.79
N GLN A 262 -39.01 -0.16 -2.40
CA GLN A 262 -40.23 -0.48 -3.13
C GLN A 262 -41.45 -0.50 -2.18
N GLU A 263 -41.37 -1.21 -1.06
CA GLU A 263 -42.44 -1.25 -0.04
C GLU A 263 -42.77 0.17 0.47
N GLY A 264 -41.74 0.98 0.76
CA GLY A 264 -41.91 2.37 1.16
C GLY A 264 -42.53 3.26 0.09
N SER A 265 -42.29 3.00 -1.20
CA SER A 265 -42.96 3.70 -2.30
C SER A 265 -44.43 3.28 -2.46
N GLN A 266 -44.72 1.99 -2.29
CA GLN A 266 -46.07 1.44 -2.34
C GLN A 266 -46.92 1.97 -1.18
N LEU A 267 -46.40 1.97 0.05
CA LEU A 267 -47.11 2.51 1.21
C LEU A 267 -47.39 4.01 1.06
N ARG A 268 -46.44 4.78 0.51
CA ARG A 268 -46.67 6.21 0.19
C ARG A 268 -47.79 6.39 -0.83
N ALA A 269 -47.82 5.57 -1.89
CA ALA A 269 -48.90 5.62 -2.87
C ALA A 269 -50.26 5.25 -2.25
N GLN A 270 -50.31 4.21 -1.40
CA GLN A 270 -51.51 3.80 -0.68
C GLN A 270 -52.02 4.92 0.25
N LEU A 271 -51.13 5.55 1.03
CA LEU A 271 -51.49 6.66 1.90
C LEU A 271 -52.06 7.85 1.11
N ASN A 272 -51.44 8.19 -0.02
CA ASN A 272 -51.91 9.27 -0.89
C ASN A 272 -53.30 8.97 -1.45
N ASN A 273 -53.55 7.72 -1.88
CA ASN A 273 -54.84 7.30 -2.40
C ASN A 273 -55.94 7.36 -1.34
N VAL A 274 -55.68 6.86 -0.12
CA VAL A 274 -56.64 6.95 0.99
C VAL A 274 -56.91 8.40 1.35
N THR A 275 -55.87 9.23 1.47
CA THR A 275 -56.01 10.66 1.76
C THR A 275 -56.85 11.37 0.70
N ALA A 276 -56.66 11.05 -0.58
CA ALA A 276 -57.45 11.61 -1.68
C ALA A 276 -58.92 11.17 -1.60
N ALA A 277 -59.17 9.88 -1.37
CA ALA A 277 -60.53 9.35 -1.24
C ALA A 277 -61.26 9.92 -0.01
N ASP A 278 -60.55 10.12 1.11
CA ASP A 278 -61.08 10.74 2.32
C ASP A 278 -61.44 12.21 2.07
N ARG A 279 -60.56 12.96 1.39
CA ARG A 279 -60.84 14.34 0.97
C ARG A 279 -62.07 14.43 0.06
N GLU A 280 -62.21 13.52 -0.89
CA GLU A 280 -63.38 13.47 -1.78
C GLU A 280 -64.68 13.17 -1.00
N ARG A 281 -64.64 12.18 -0.10
CA ARG A 281 -65.78 11.85 0.77
C ARG A 281 -66.16 13.02 1.69
N GLU A 282 -65.17 13.69 2.26
CA GLU A 282 -65.37 14.87 3.10
C GLU A 282 -66.01 16.03 2.32
N LEU A 283 -65.51 16.33 1.12
CA LEU A 283 -66.10 17.34 0.24
C LEU A 283 -67.52 17.00 -0.18
N ALA A 284 -67.81 15.72 -0.43
CA ALA A 284 -69.17 15.25 -0.75
C ALA A 284 -70.13 15.47 0.43
N LEU A 285 -69.69 15.15 1.65
CA LEU A 285 -70.46 15.40 2.87
C LEU A 285 -70.67 16.91 3.11
N ARG A 286 -69.64 17.75 2.93
CA ARG A 286 -69.80 19.21 3.01
C ARG A 286 -70.84 19.74 2.03
N LYS A 287 -70.81 19.26 0.77
CA LYS A 287 -71.80 19.64 -0.24
C LYS A 287 -73.21 19.20 0.14
N LYS A 288 -73.38 18.00 0.70
CA LYS A 288 -74.68 17.52 1.18
C LYS A 288 -75.19 18.36 2.35
N LYS A 289 -74.33 18.60 3.34
CA LYS A 289 -74.62 19.47 4.49
C LYS A 289 -75.08 20.86 4.03
N TYR A 290 -74.35 21.49 3.12
CA TYR A 290 -74.71 22.82 2.60
C TYR A 290 -76.09 22.84 1.92
N LYS A 291 -76.43 21.78 1.16
CA LYS A 291 -77.77 21.65 0.55
C LYS A 291 -78.87 21.55 1.60
N GLU A 292 -78.70 20.68 2.60
CA GLU A 292 -79.66 20.53 3.70
C GLU A 292 -79.79 21.83 4.51
N GLU A 293 -78.68 22.52 4.82
CA GLU A 293 -78.69 23.83 5.48
C GLU A 293 -79.46 24.87 4.65
N THR A 294 -79.27 24.89 3.34
CA THR A 294 -80.01 25.80 2.44
C THR A 294 -81.51 25.47 2.40
N GLU A 295 -81.87 24.18 2.41
CA GLU A 295 -83.28 23.76 2.48
C GLU A 295 -83.93 24.16 3.81
N ILE A 296 -83.23 23.98 4.94
CA ILE A 296 -83.70 24.43 6.26
C ILE A 296 -83.89 25.94 6.28
N GLU A 297 -82.91 26.70 5.79
CA GLU A 297 -82.99 28.17 5.69
C GLU A 297 -84.21 28.60 4.86
N ASN A 298 -84.47 27.94 3.73
CA ASN A 298 -85.65 28.20 2.92
C ASN A 298 -86.96 27.89 3.67
N TRP A 299 -87.00 26.82 4.48
CA TRP A 299 -88.17 26.51 5.31
C TRP A 299 -88.38 27.52 6.44
N ILE A 300 -87.30 27.99 7.07
CA ILE A 300 -87.36 29.06 8.07
C ILE A 300 -87.92 30.33 7.43
N GLN A 301 -87.39 30.75 6.28
CA GLN A 301 -87.89 31.94 5.57
C GLN A 301 -89.37 31.84 5.20
N LYS A 302 -89.83 30.67 4.75
CA LYS A 302 -91.25 30.41 4.48
C LYS A 302 -92.08 30.54 5.76
N TYR A 303 -91.66 29.89 6.83
CA TYR A 303 -92.35 29.96 8.12
C TYR A 303 -92.42 31.39 8.66
N ASP A 304 -91.31 32.13 8.62
CA ASP A 304 -91.27 33.53 9.05
C ASP A 304 -92.20 34.42 8.22
N THR A 305 -92.29 34.16 6.91
CA THR A 305 -93.22 34.88 6.01
C THR A 305 -94.67 34.54 6.34
N GLU A 306 -95.02 33.25 6.43
CA GLU A 306 -96.38 32.80 6.75
C GLU A 306 -96.82 33.27 8.15
N MET A 307 -95.93 33.20 9.15
CA MET A 307 -96.19 33.73 10.49
C MET A 307 -96.38 35.25 10.48
N GLY A 308 -95.58 35.97 9.68
CA GLY A 308 -95.76 37.40 9.46
C GLY A 308 -97.12 37.72 8.85
N GLU A 309 -97.52 37.01 7.78
CA GLU A 309 -98.83 37.15 7.16
C GLU A 309 -99.96 36.85 8.15
N LYS A 310 -99.87 35.77 8.93
CA LYS A 310 -100.88 35.44 9.96
C LYS A 310 -100.95 36.47 11.08
N GLN A 311 -99.82 37.04 11.48
CA GLN A 311 -99.82 38.15 12.43
C GLN A 311 -100.54 39.37 11.86
N THR A 312 -100.31 39.72 10.59
CA THR A 312 -101.02 40.83 9.94
C THR A 312 -102.52 40.58 9.79
N GLU A 313 -102.93 39.35 9.43
CA GLU A 313 -104.35 38.96 9.38
C GLU A 313 -105.00 39.08 10.77
N LEU A 314 -104.33 38.61 11.83
CA LEU A 314 -104.84 38.72 13.21
C LEU A 314 -104.98 40.17 13.65
N GLU A 315 -104.01 41.02 13.34
CA GLU A 315 -104.05 42.46 13.64
C GLU A 315 -105.20 43.14 12.89
N GLU A 316 -105.42 42.82 11.62
CA GLU A 316 -106.55 43.34 10.83
C GLU A 316 -107.89 42.89 11.40
N MET A 317 -108.06 41.60 11.70
CA MET A 317 -109.27 41.05 12.32
C MET A 317 -109.52 41.66 13.69
N THR A 318 -108.46 41.87 14.49
CA THR A 318 -108.57 42.54 15.79
C THR A 318 -109.02 43.99 15.61
N ARG A 319 -108.47 44.70 14.61
CA ARG A 319 -108.89 46.07 14.29
C ARG A 319 -110.37 46.15 13.88
N VAL A 320 -110.83 45.21 13.06
CA VAL A 320 -112.24 45.12 12.66
C VAL A 320 -113.11 44.79 13.87
N TYR A 321 -112.73 43.80 14.67
CA TYR A 321 -113.45 43.44 15.90
C TYR A 321 -113.56 44.62 16.86
N GLU A 322 -112.47 45.36 17.10
CA GLU A 322 -112.50 46.56 17.93
C GLU A 322 -113.46 47.63 17.39
N ALA A 323 -113.46 47.84 16.06
CA ALA A 323 -114.39 48.76 15.41
C ALA A 323 -115.84 48.29 15.55
N GLU A 324 -116.15 47.03 15.24
CA GLU A 324 -117.48 46.43 15.41
C GLU A 324 -117.94 46.49 16.88
N MET A 325 -117.06 46.26 17.84
CA MET A 325 -117.37 46.41 19.27
C MET A 325 -117.70 47.86 19.63
N THR A 326 -117.05 48.85 19.01
CA THR A 326 -117.41 50.26 19.22
C THR A 326 -118.75 50.60 18.61
N GLU A 327 -119.05 50.09 17.40
CA GLU A 327 -120.36 50.27 16.75
C GLU A 327 -121.47 49.59 17.53
N LEU A 328 -121.24 48.36 18.01
CA LEU A 328 -122.19 47.60 18.82
C LEU A 328 -122.50 48.35 20.13
N ARG A 329 -121.49 48.89 20.81
CA ARG A 329 -121.72 49.73 22.00
C ARG A 329 -122.56 50.96 21.67
N ALA A 330 -122.29 51.64 20.56
CA ALA A 330 -123.08 52.80 20.14
C ALA A 330 -124.54 52.41 19.83
N LEU A 331 -124.76 51.23 19.23
CA LEU A 331 -126.10 50.69 18.99
C LEU A 331 -126.81 50.26 20.28
N GLU A 332 -126.10 49.62 21.21
CA GLU A 332 -126.62 49.26 22.53
C GLU A 332 -127.05 50.52 23.31
N GLU A 333 -126.20 51.55 23.35
CA GLU A 333 -126.52 52.85 23.94
C GLU A 333 -127.75 53.49 23.27
N HIS A 334 -127.83 53.43 21.93
CA HIS A 334 -128.99 53.93 21.19
C HIS A 334 -130.26 53.12 21.49
N SER A 335 -130.18 51.80 21.56
CA SER A 335 -131.30 50.92 21.89
C SER A 335 -131.79 51.12 23.33
N ALA A 336 -130.87 51.31 24.28
CA ALA A 336 -131.21 51.61 25.67
C ALA A 336 -131.91 52.97 25.79
N PHE A 337 -131.46 53.95 25.00
CA PHE A 337 -132.15 55.24 24.89
C PHE A 337 -133.56 55.08 24.29
N LEU A 338 -133.71 54.33 23.19
CA LEU A 338 -135.00 54.06 22.57
C LEU A 338 -135.96 53.28 23.50
N ASP A 339 -135.47 52.32 24.28
CA ASP A 339 -136.27 51.58 25.27
C ASP A 339 -136.78 52.50 26.39
N LEU A 340 -135.96 53.49 26.77
CA LEU A 340 -136.32 54.50 27.76
C LEU A 340 -137.39 55.45 27.21
N GLU A 341 -137.24 55.91 25.96
CA GLU A 341 -138.28 56.67 25.25
C GLU A 341 -139.57 55.84 25.06
N TYR A 342 -139.46 54.56 24.69
CA TYR A 342 -140.59 53.67 24.55
C TYR A 342 -141.34 53.49 25.87
N SER A 343 -140.62 53.29 26.96
CA SER A 343 -141.20 53.19 28.31
C SER A 343 -141.91 54.48 28.70
N GLN A 344 -141.32 55.65 28.41
CA GLN A 344 -141.97 56.94 28.63
C GLN A 344 -143.27 57.07 27.82
N ILE A 345 -143.27 56.73 26.53
CA ILE A 345 -144.47 56.76 25.68
C ILE A 345 -145.53 55.79 26.20
N MET A 346 -145.14 54.59 26.65
CA MET A 346 -146.06 53.60 27.18
C MET A 346 -146.67 54.04 28.52
N GLU A 347 -145.87 54.63 29.41
CA GLU A 347 -146.37 55.26 30.63
C GLU A 347 -147.30 56.45 30.34
N GLU A 348 -146.97 57.30 29.36
CA GLU A 348 -147.84 58.38 28.91
C GLU A 348 -149.17 57.84 28.37
N ARG A 349 -149.15 56.77 27.58
CA ARG A 349 -150.36 56.09 27.09
C ARG A 349 -151.17 55.48 28.24
N GLN A 350 -150.53 54.85 29.22
CA GLN A 350 -151.21 54.31 30.41
C GLN A 350 -151.87 55.42 31.22
N LYS A 351 -151.16 56.52 31.52
CA LYS A 351 -151.73 57.68 32.21
C LYS A 351 -152.89 58.29 31.43
N ALA A 352 -152.78 58.37 30.09
CA ALA A 352 -153.87 58.85 29.25
C ALA A 352 -155.08 57.89 29.25
N GLN A 353 -154.85 56.59 29.29
CA GLN A 353 -155.89 55.55 29.41
C GLN A 353 -156.60 55.65 30.77
N GLU A 354 -155.85 55.71 31.87
CA GLU A 354 -156.36 55.88 33.23
C GLU A 354 -157.17 57.17 33.38
N GLN A 355 -156.70 58.27 32.78
CA GLN A 355 -157.45 59.53 32.75
C GLN A 355 -158.76 59.42 31.97
N ARG A 356 -158.78 58.70 30.84
CA ARG A 356 -160.02 58.45 30.08
C ARG A 356 -161.01 57.60 30.88
N GLU A 357 -160.54 56.53 31.52
CA GLU A 357 -161.37 55.68 32.39
C GLU A 357 -161.89 56.44 33.61
N GLN A 358 -161.09 57.32 34.22
CA GLN A 358 -161.52 58.17 35.32
C GLN A 358 -162.63 59.14 34.89
N GLN A 359 -162.47 59.79 33.73
CA GLN A 359 -163.50 60.67 33.17
C GLN A 359 -164.78 59.89 32.80
N GLU A 360 -164.64 58.64 32.37
CA GLU A 360 -165.78 57.77 32.06
C GLU A 360 -166.53 57.35 33.32
N ARG A 361 -165.81 56.94 34.39
CA ARG A 361 -166.38 56.67 35.72
C ARG A 361 -167.07 57.89 36.32
N GLU A 362 -166.49 59.08 36.19
CA GLU A 362 -167.12 60.33 36.62
C GLU A 362 -168.38 60.63 35.82
N ARG A 363 -168.37 60.43 34.48
CA ARG A 363 -169.56 60.55 33.64
C ARG A 363 -170.64 59.52 34.03
N GLU A 364 -170.27 58.30 34.35
CA GLU A 364 -171.18 57.25 34.81
C GLU A 364 -171.80 57.59 36.18
N MET A 365 -170.99 58.06 37.14
CA MET A 365 -171.46 58.55 38.44
C MET A 365 -172.43 59.73 38.30
N GLN A 366 -172.11 60.71 37.45
CA GLN A 366 -173.00 61.84 37.14
C GLN A 366 -174.31 61.35 36.49
N SER A 367 -174.25 60.37 35.59
CA SER A 367 -175.41 59.74 34.95
C SER A 367 -176.29 58.97 35.95
N GLN A 368 -175.68 58.21 36.87
CA GLN A 368 -176.40 57.46 37.92
C GLN A 368 -177.07 58.40 38.93
N ALA A 369 -176.40 59.48 39.35
CA ALA A 369 -176.99 60.51 40.21
C ALA A 369 -178.19 61.21 39.54
N ALA A 370 -178.09 61.51 38.25
CA ALA A 370 -179.22 62.05 37.47
C ALA A 370 -180.41 61.08 37.41
N THR A 371 -180.15 59.77 37.31
CA THR A 371 -181.17 58.72 37.24
C THR A 371 -181.92 58.55 38.58
N ILE A 372 -181.21 58.63 39.71
CA ILE A 372 -181.79 58.52 41.06
C ILE A 372 -182.71 59.73 41.37
N ILE A 373 -182.29 60.94 41.00
CA ILE A 373 -183.11 62.16 41.14
C ILE A 373 -184.37 62.06 40.26
N GLN A 374 -184.24 61.58 39.01
CA GLN A 374 -185.39 61.37 38.11
C GLN A 374 -186.37 60.29 38.62
N ALA A 375 -185.88 59.23 39.28
CA ALA A 375 -186.71 58.15 39.80
C ALA A 375 -187.49 58.56 41.07
N HIS A 376 -186.87 59.32 41.97
CA HIS A 376 -187.50 59.75 43.23
C HIS A 376 -188.61 60.79 43.01
N TRP A 377 -188.52 61.63 41.98
CA TRP A 377 -189.57 62.57 41.59
C TRP A 377 -190.76 61.89 40.90
N ARG A 378 -190.51 60.83 40.11
CA ARG A 378 -191.57 60.06 39.41
C ARG A 378 -192.38 59.15 40.34
N GLY A 379 -191.81 58.69 41.46
CA GLY A 379 -192.48 57.81 42.43
C GLY A 379 -193.39 58.52 43.45
N PHE A 380 -193.10 59.78 43.80
CA PHE A 380 -193.89 60.53 44.79
C PHE A 380 -195.31 60.90 44.30
N LEU A 381 -195.53 60.97 42.99
CA LEU A 381 -196.79 61.42 42.39
C LEU A 381 -197.91 60.36 42.29
N CYS A 382 -197.73 59.09 42.73
CA CYS A 382 -198.68 57.98 42.46
C CYS A 382 -199.51 57.43 43.65
N THR A 383 -199.50 58.00 44.87
CA THR A 383 -200.18 57.39 46.04
C THR A 383 -201.06 58.29 46.93
N GLN A 384 -201.54 59.45 46.46
CA GLN A 384 -202.65 60.16 47.12
C GLN A 384 -203.63 60.84 46.13
N GLY A 385 -204.86 60.28 46.04
CA GLY A 385 -206.08 60.84 45.45
C GLY A 385 -206.68 60.04 44.26
N HIS A 386 -207.83 59.34 44.25
CA HIS A 386 -208.98 59.05 45.15
C HIS A 386 -209.31 60.14 46.20
N GLU A 387 -210.20 61.12 46.01
CA GLU A 387 -211.18 61.42 44.95
C GLU A 387 -210.98 62.84 44.40
N GLY A 388 -210.95 62.98 43.07
CA GLY A 388 -210.89 64.26 42.36
C GLY A 388 -210.58 64.07 40.88
N GLN A 389 -211.63 63.96 40.06
CA GLN A 389 -211.55 63.73 38.61
C GLN A 389 -211.07 64.97 37.82
N CYS A 390 -210.16 64.77 36.84
CA CYS A 390 -210.06 65.47 35.54
C CYS A 390 -208.80 64.97 34.79
N LYS A 391 -208.91 64.27 33.66
CA LYS A 391 -209.02 64.74 32.26
C LYS A 391 -207.68 65.05 31.58
N ALA A 392 -207.53 64.42 30.40
CA ALA A 392 -206.75 64.81 29.21
C ALA A 392 -205.22 64.62 29.27
N GLN A 393 -204.50 64.21 28.22
CA GLN A 393 -204.87 63.87 26.84
C GLN A 393 -203.68 63.17 26.15
N GLU A 394 -204.03 62.19 25.32
CA GLU A 394 -203.59 62.00 23.93
C GLU A 394 -202.34 62.75 23.43
N ARG A 395 -201.50 62.03 22.67
CA ARG A 395 -201.36 62.11 21.19
C ARG A 395 -200.05 61.43 20.78
N LYS A 396 -200.02 60.38 19.93
CA LYS A 396 -200.45 60.20 18.53
C LYS A 396 -199.21 59.99 17.65
N GLU A 397 -199.27 58.94 16.82
CA GLU A 397 -198.91 58.90 15.38
C GLU A 397 -197.48 59.35 14.96
N ARG A 398 -196.73 58.77 14.01
CA ARG A 398 -197.01 58.06 12.75
C ARG A 398 -195.62 57.67 12.17
N LYS A 399 -195.48 56.52 11.48
CA LYS A 399 -195.16 56.34 10.05
C LYS A 399 -193.96 57.12 9.44
N GLY A 400 -193.10 56.39 8.72
CA GLY A 400 -192.17 56.89 7.68
C GLY A 400 -190.78 56.23 7.80
N GLU A 401 -190.40 55.19 7.05
CA GLU A 401 -189.99 55.12 5.63
C GLU A 401 -188.56 55.62 5.32
N LYS A 402 -187.75 54.70 4.75
CA LYS A 402 -186.78 54.88 3.64
C LYS A 402 -185.41 55.62 3.81
N LYS A 403 -184.39 54.86 3.39
CA LYS A 403 -183.36 55.13 2.35
C LYS A 403 -182.07 55.90 2.67
N GLU A 404 -181.05 55.40 1.96
CA GLU A 404 -179.80 56.01 1.46
C GLU A 404 -178.67 56.22 2.49
N MET A 405 -177.54 55.53 2.41
CA MET A 405 -176.48 55.45 1.38
C MET A 405 -175.53 56.64 1.42
N LYS A 406 -174.22 56.32 1.31
CA LYS A 406 -173.04 57.14 0.97
C LYS A 406 -172.22 57.69 2.14
N GLU A 407 -170.96 57.22 2.31
CA GLU A 407 -169.70 57.74 1.70
C GLU A 407 -169.14 58.78 2.70
N SER A 408 -167.91 58.78 3.22
CA SER A 408 -166.58 58.74 2.59
C SER A 408 -165.48 58.86 3.69
N THR A 409 -164.26 58.36 3.44
CA THR A 409 -162.94 58.88 3.91
C THR A 409 -162.70 59.00 5.44
N THR A 410 -161.75 58.27 6.05
CA THR A 410 -160.29 58.36 5.88
C THR A 410 -159.61 57.12 6.44
#